data_AF-A0A1S2NGM3-F1
#
_entry.id   AF-A0A1S2NGM3-F1
#
_cell.length_a   1.000
_cell.length_b   1.000
_cell.length_c   1.000
_cell.angle_alpha   90.00
_cell.angle_beta   90.00
_cell.angle_gamma   90.00
#
_symmetry.space_group_name_H-M   'P 1'
#
loop_
_entity.id
_entity.type
_entity.pdbx_description
1 polymer ?
#
loop_
_entity_poly.entity_id
_entity_poly.type
_entity_poly.pdbx_seq_one_letter_code
_entity_poly.pdbx_strand_id
1 'polypeptide(L)' 'MLIVWGKNDKIFPAEGATPYLRDLPKARLHLLDAGHFALEEDGEQIARLMRDFLGRTVKR' A
#
# COMPACT_ATOMS: atom_id res chain seq x y z
N MET A 1 -7.37 1.40 -7.17
CA MET A 1 -6.09 1.91 -6.68
C MET A 1 -5.60 1.00 -5.57
N LEU A 2 -4.30 0.72 -5.52
CA LEU A 2 -3.64 0.00 -4.43
C LEU A 2 -2.73 0.99 -3.70
N ILE A 3 -2.84 1.08 -2.38
CA ILE A 3 -1.98 1.89 -1.51
C ILE A 3 -1.31 0.92 -0.54
N VAL A 4 0.02 0.89 -0.55
CA VAL A 4 0.83 0.09 0.38
C VAL A 4 1.72 1.06 1.15
N TRP A 5 1.72 0.97 2.47
CA TRP A 5 2.29 1.99 3.36
C TRP A 5 2.98 1.34 4.56
N GLY A 6 4.15 1.84 4.96
CA GLY A 6 4.85 1.37 6.16
C GLY A 6 4.25 1.96 7.44
N LYS A 7 3.69 1.13 8.32
CA LYS A 7 3.06 1.60 9.57
C LYS A 7 4.03 2.33 10.51
N ASN A 8 5.32 2.08 10.36
CA ASN A 8 6.39 2.67 11.18
C ASN A 8 7.15 3.80 10.46
N ASP A 9 6.67 4.25 9.29
CA ASP A 9 7.26 5.34 8.53
C ASP A 9 7.36 6.63 9.39
N LYS A 10 8.59 7.14 9.52
CA LYS A 10 8.91 8.34 10.33
C LYS A 10 8.86 9.64 9.52
N ILE A 11 8.80 9.54 8.19
CA ILE A 11 8.70 10.66 7.27
C ILE A 11 7.23 10.92 6.94
N PHE A 12 6.47 9.85 6.64
CA PHE A 12 5.03 9.89 6.37
C PHE A 12 4.25 8.99 7.35
N PRO A 13 3.74 9.55 8.47
CA PRO A 13 3.03 8.78 9.48
C PRO A 13 1.82 8.01 8.91
N ALA A 14 1.51 6.86 9.50
CA ALA A 14 0.43 5.97 9.04
C ALA A 14 -0.96 6.66 9.05
N GLU A 15 -1.15 7.66 9.91
CA GLU A 15 -2.36 8.49 9.96
C GLU A 15 -2.56 9.27 8.66
N GLY A 16 -1.49 9.56 7.91
CA GLY A 16 -1.55 10.18 6.59
C GLY A 16 -2.09 9.26 5.49
N ALA A 17 -2.11 7.94 5.72
CA ALA A 17 -2.57 6.96 4.73
C ALA A 17 -4.10 6.85 4.66
N THR A 18 -4.78 6.95 5.80
CA THR A 18 -6.24 6.75 5.89
C THR A 18 -7.06 7.82 5.14
N PRO A 19 -6.70 9.12 5.16
CA PRO A 19 -7.40 10.16 4.41
C PRO A 19 -7.53 9.90 2.90
N TYR A 20 -6.61 9.14 2.29
CA TYR A 20 -6.75 8.75 0.88
C TYR A 20 -8.03 7.97 0.60
N LEU A 21 -8.59 7.25 1.57
CA LEU A 21 -9.86 6.52 1.40
C LEU A 21 -11.07 7.46 1.30
N ARG A 22 -10.98 8.69 1.80
CA ARG A 22 -12.02 9.71 1.59
C ARG A 22 -12.08 10.13 0.12
N ASP A 23 -10.91 10.40 -0.46
CA ASP A 23 -10.79 10.96 -1.81
C ASP A 23 -10.83 9.84 -2.88
N LEU A 24 -10.36 8.64 -2.52
CA LEU A 24 -10.36 7.42 -3.34
C LEU A 24 -11.12 6.30 -2.62
N PRO A 25 -12.47 6.33 -2.57
CA PRO A 25 -13.29 5.40 -1.78
C PRO A 25 -13.19 3.93 -2.23
N LYS A 26 -12.66 3.67 -3.43
CA LYS A 26 -12.40 2.32 -3.96
C LYS A 26 -10.94 1.89 -3.84
N ALA A 27 -10.09 2.70 -3.20
CA ALA A 27 -8.71 2.33 -2.96
C ALA A 27 -8.63 1.21 -1.91
N ARG A 28 -7.65 0.34 -2.06
CA ARG A 28 -7.31 -0.69 -1.08
C ARG A 28 -6.05 -0.24 -0.36
N LEU A 29 -6.15 0.02 0.93
CA LEU A 29 -5.04 0.43 1.78
C LEU A 29 -4.49 -0.78 2.56
N HIS A 30 -3.18 -0.99 2.48
CA HIS A 30 -2.45 -2.01 3.23
C HIS A 30 -1.37 -1.32 4.07
N LEU A 31 -1.48 -1.40 5.40
CA LEU A 31 -0.45 -0.96 6.33
C LEU A 31 0.46 -2.14 6.69
N LEU A 32 1.74 -2.05 6.37
CA LEU A 32 2.74 -3.11 6.60
C LEU A 32 3.57 -2.81 7.83
N ASP A 33 4.14 -3.84 8.47
CA ASP A 33 5.14 -3.66 9.53
C ASP A 33 6.50 -3.26 8.95
N ALA A 34 6.56 -2.08 8.35
CA ALA A 34 7.74 -1.54 7.67
C ALA A 34 7.89 -0.04 7.92
N GLY A 35 9.09 0.48 7.66
CA GLY A 35 9.41 1.90 7.66
C GLY A 35 9.08 2.60 6.34
N HIS A 36 9.80 3.69 6.08
CA HIS A 36 9.61 4.51 4.87
C HIS A 36 9.93 3.73 3.59
N PHE A 37 10.94 2.89 3.64
CA PHE A 37 11.43 2.07 2.53
C PHE A 37 10.76 0.68 2.55
N ALA A 38 9.42 0.67 2.54
CA ALA A 38 8.63 -0.55 2.68
C ALA A 38 8.88 -1.57 1.54
N LEU A 39 9.29 -1.09 0.35
CA LEU A 39 9.63 -1.95 -0.78
C LEU A 39 10.98 -2.67 -0.57
N GLU A 40 11.93 -1.99 0.07
CA GLU A 40 13.23 -2.54 0.40
C GLU A 40 13.15 -3.49 1.60
N GLU A 41 12.27 -3.19 2.58
CA GLU A 41 12.07 -4.01 3.77
C GLU A 41 11.22 -5.27 3.50
N ASP A 42 10.14 -5.18 2.72
CA ASP A 42 9.24 -6.31 2.43
C ASP A 42 8.79 -6.36 0.96
N GLY A 43 9.76 -6.30 0.04
CA GLY A 43 9.50 -6.25 -1.40
C GLY A 43 8.72 -7.44 -1.94
N GLU A 44 8.91 -8.63 -1.37
CA GLU A 44 8.13 -9.80 -1.78
C GLU A 44 6.64 -9.65 -1.47
N GLN A 45 6.29 -9.14 -0.29
CA GLN A 45 4.90 -8.91 0.08
C GLN A 45 4.27 -7.84 -0.80
N ILE A 46 4.97 -6.73 -1.04
CA ILE A 46 4.49 -5.68 -1.94
C ILE A 46 4.29 -6.22 -3.36
N ALA A 47 5.24 -6.99 -3.88
CA ALA A 47 5.11 -7.61 -5.21
C ALA A 47 3.91 -8.56 -5.31
N ARG A 48 3.63 -9.34 -4.25
CA ARG A 48 2.42 -10.17 -4.19
C ARG A 48 1.15 -9.32 -4.24
N LEU A 49 1.06 -8.27 -3.43
CA LEU A 49 -0.08 -7.35 -3.42
C LEU A 49 -0.30 -6.68 -4.78
N MET A 50 0.78 -6.25 -5.45
CA MET A 50 0.73 -5.66 -6.79
C MET A 50 0.20 -6.65 -7.83
N ARG A 51 0.74 -7.87 -7.89
CA ARG A 51 0.28 -8.90 -8.84
C ARG A 51 -1.19 -9.26 -8.61
N ASP A 52 -1.59 -9.41 -7.35
CA ASP A 52 -2.96 -9.75 -6.97
C ASP A 52 -3.95 -8.61 -7.28
N PHE A 53 -3.51 -7.35 -7.13
CA PHE A 53 -4.29 -6.19 -7.56
C PHE A 53 -4.45 -6.16 -9.09
N LEU A 54 -3.35 -6.23 -9.84
CA LEU A 54 -3.36 -6.18 -11.31
C LEU A 54 -4.18 -7.32 -11.93
N GLY A 55 -4.06 -8.54 -11.39
CA GLY A 55 -4.82 -9.71 -11.85
C GLY A 55 -6.34 -9.55 -11.70
N ARG A 56 -6.80 -8.68 -10.79
CA ARG A 56 -8.23 -8.39 -10.58
C ARG A 56 -8.72 -7.17 -11.37
N THR A 57 -7.83 -6.21 -11.67
CA THR A 57 -8.24 -4.92 -12.23
C THR A 57 -7.96 -4.77 -13.72
N VAL A 58 -7.02 -5.53 -14.26
CA VAL A 58 -6.66 -5.48 -15.68
C VAL A 58 -7.36 -6.62 -16.42
N LYS A 59 -8.19 -6.30 -17.41
CA LYS A 59 -8.74 -7.29 -18.33
C LYS A 59 -7.62 -7.82 -19.20
N ARG A 60 -7.51 -9.15 -19.31
CA ARG A 60 -6.60 -9.81 -20.26
C ARG A 60 -7.09 -9.66 -21.69
#